data_AF-A0A5J5DF40-F1
#
_entry.id   AF-A0A5J5DF40-F1
#
_cell.length_a   1.000
_cell.length_b   1.000
_cell.length_c   1.000
_cell.angle_alpha   90.00
_cell.angle_beta   90.00
_cell.angle_gamma   90.00
#
_symmetry.space_group_name_H-M   'P 1'
#
loop_
_entity.id
_entity.type
_entity.pdbx_description
1 polymer ?
#
loop_
_entity_poly.entity_id
_entity_poly.type
_entity_poly.pdbx_seq_one_letter_code
_entity_poly.pdbx_strand_id
1 'polypeptide(L)'
;MIICGTNAGSPRCWMLVNDTVLTDVQGNGQIASASDISPPYPSQKSISLPSDGSLYSAMSSVTGHPGSIRRTFGSQKLLKTENVWLLNPQFAGAAIMPSTLKYKEEIYFFFSELNKTARVDEEPYRARIGRICTVDEGGIKALLADSWTTFMKARVMCGAGNTQQQYNNMKQAVVLTAQDKRAGVLYGLFSNAWGRTVICAYSIEDIDQAFSTSKLKGYSSPFVGSRPGMCVRKNSTTGGHNDIKNLGVIRYHPEIEDVIRPVGVAPLDLPTDDQITHAVADIVLAVNDEHYSVLYLGT
;
A
#
# COMPACT_ATOMS: atom_id res chain seq x y z
N MET A 1 -3.20 -0.07 23.49
CA MET A 1 -3.56 -0.15 22.05
C MET A 1 -4.26 1.15 21.64
N ILE A 2 -4.00 1.68 20.44
CA ILE A 2 -4.78 2.83 19.92
C ILE A 2 -6.06 2.30 19.29
N ILE A 3 -7.20 2.90 19.63
CA ILE A 3 -8.51 2.59 19.06
C ILE A 3 -9.08 3.88 18.48
N CYS A 4 -9.51 3.84 17.23
CA CYS A 4 -10.16 4.97 16.58
C CYS A 4 -11.49 4.53 15.98
N GLY A 5 -12.43 5.46 15.90
CA GLY A 5 -13.74 5.21 15.30
C GLY A 5 -14.31 6.45 14.63
N THR A 6 -15.34 6.23 13.82
CA THR A 6 -16.03 7.26 13.04
C THR A 6 -16.71 8.31 13.91
N ASN A 7 -17.14 7.92 15.11
CA ASN A 7 -17.77 8.77 16.13
C ASN A 7 -18.82 9.71 15.51
N ALA A 8 -19.83 9.10 14.85
CA ALA A 8 -20.95 9.78 14.21
C ALA A 8 -20.54 10.90 13.23
N GLY A 9 -19.50 10.65 12.41
CA GLY A 9 -19.01 11.61 11.43
C GLY A 9 -17.93 12.56 11.95
N SER A 10 -17.56 12.46 13.22
CA SER A 10 -16.51 13.27 13.86
C SER A 10 -15.45 12.36 14.48
N PRO A 11 -14.54 11.77 13.66
CA PRO A 11 -13.62 10.73 14.09
C PRO A 11 -12.90 11.04 15.40
N ARG A 12 -12.75 10.03 16.26
CA ARG A 12 -12.05 10.16 17.54
C ARG A 12 -11.19 8.93 17.82
N CYS A 13 -10.10 9.14 18.53
CA CYS A 13 -9.16 8.11 18.94
C CYS A 13 -9.00 8.09 20.46
N TRP A 14 -8.72 6.91 21.00
CA TRP A 14 -8.50 6.63 22.42
C TRP A 14 -7.32 5.67 22.58
N MET A 15 -6.74 5.67 23.77
CA MET A 15 -5.80 4.64 24.21
C MET A 15 -6.54 3.64 25.08
N LEU A 16 -6.55 2.38 24.66
CA LEU A 16 -6.95 1.26 25.51
C LEU A 16 -5.76 0.84 26.38
N VAL A 17 -5.92 0.97 27.69
CA VAL A 17 -4.97 0.63 28.74
C VAL A 17 -5.53 -0.54 29.56
N ASN A 18 -4.68 -1.52 29.86
CA ASN A 18 -5.04 -2.75 30.60
C ASN A 18 -6.30 -3.45 30.04
N ASP A 19 -6.48 -3.39 28.72
CA ASP A 19 -7.59 -3.96 27.95
C ASP A 19 -9.01 -3.61 28.42
N THR A 20 -9.14 -2.60 29.28
CA THR A 20 -10.40 -2.31 29.98
C THR A 20 -10.70 -0.82 30.06
N VAL A 21 -9.69 0.05 30.07
CA VAL A 21 -9.87 1.50 30.26
C VAL A 21 -9.52 2.25 28.99
N LEU A 22 -10.49 3.02 28.48
CA LEU A 22 -10.25 3.99 27.41
C LEU A 22 -9.85 5.34 28.03
N THR A 23 -8.68 5.82 27.68
CA THR A 23 -8.21 7.16 28.01
C THR A 23 -8.03 8.00 26.75
N ASP A 24 -7.97 9.32 26.89
CA ASP A 24 -7.48 10.15 25.79
C ASP A 24 -6.06 9.72 25.41
N VAL A 25 -5.70 9.93 24.13
CA VAL A 25 -4.39 9.53 23.65
C VAL A 25 -3.32 10.43 24.27
N GLN A 26 -2.68 9.91 25.32
CA GLN A 26 -1.53 10.53 25.98
C GLN A 26 -0.30 9.68 25.69
N GLY A 27 0.70 10.25 25.03
CA GLY A 27 1.96 9.58 24.74
C GLY A 27 3.06 10.57 24.37
N ASN A 28 4.31 10.17 24.58
CA ASN A 28 5.50 10.98 24.24
C ASN A 28 5.73 11.12 22.72
N GLY A 29 4.83 10.61 21.88
CA GLY A 29 4.91 10.63 20.42
C GLY A 29 3.98 11.68 19.80
N GLN A 30 4.19 11.96 18.52
CA GLN A 30 3.29 12.79 17.72
C GLN A 30 2.06 11.97 17.33
N ILE A 31 0.89 12.61 17.35
CA ILE A 31 -0.36 12.03 16.84
C ILE A 31 -1.01 13.00 15.84
N ALA A 32 -1.44 12.46 14.70
CA ALA A 32 -2.22 13.21 13.72
C ALA A 32 -3.66 13.45 14.21
N SER A 33 -4.42 14.26 13.49
CA SER A 33 -5.86 14.40 13.77
C SER A 33 -6.55 13.04 13.67
N ALA A 34 -7.56 12.78 14.49
CA ALA A 34 -8.32 11.54 14.43
C ALA A 34 -8.97 11.32 13.04
N SER A 35 -9.33 12.40 12.33
CA SER A 35 -9.84 12.35 10.96
C SER A 35 -8.80 11.92 9.92
N ASP A 36 -7.52 11.86 10.29
CA ASP A 36 -6.45 11.32 9.44
C ASP A 36 -6.17 9.83 9.71
N ILE A 37 -6.74 9.29 10.79
CA ILE A 37 -6.56 7.90 11.23
C ILE A 37 -7.80 7.07 10.94
N SER A 38 -8.97 7.60 11.30
CA SER A 38 -10.27 6.94 11.13
C SER A 38 -11.16 7.74 10.18
N PRO A 39 -11.91 7.08 9.29
CA PRO A 39 -12.83 7.75 8.40
C PRO A 39 -14.03 8.33 9.18
N PRO A 40 -14.68 9.39 8.67
CA PRO A 40 -15.96 9.87 9.20
C PRO A 40 -17.13 8.93 8.89
N TYR A 41 -17.06 8.13 7.81
CA TYR A 41 -18.16 7.27 7.36
C TYR A 41 -17.81 5.79 7.46
N PRO A 42 -18.71 4.92 7.98
CA PRO A 42 -18.46 3.48 8.06
C PRO A 42 -18.23 2.81 6.70
N SER A 43 -18.80 3.37 5.62
CA SER A 43 -18.64 2.86 4.26
C SER A 43 -17.30 3.22 3.62
N GLN A 44 -16.57 4.18 4.20
CA GLN A 44 -15.28 4.59 3.68
C GLN A 44 -14.19 3.63 4.14
N LYS A 45 -13.58 2.92 3.20
CA LYS A 45 -12.49 1.99 3.51
C LYS A 45 -11.25 2.71 4.03
N SER A 46 -10.67 2.19 5.09
CA SER A 46 -9.39 2.62 5.64
C SER A 46 -8.57 1.43 6.11
N ILE A 47 -7.25 1.56 6.06
CA ILE A 47 -6.29 0.59 6.60
C ILE A 47 -5.51 1.28 7.72
N SER A 48 -5.32 0.56 8.83
CA SER A 48 -4.44 0.96 9.93
C SER A 48 -3.44 -0.15 10.18
N LEU A 49 -2.15 0.17 10.07
CA LEU A 49 -1.06 -0.80 10.18
C LEU A 49 -0.03 -0.30 11.20
N PRO A 50 0.06 -0.92 12.39
CA PRO A 50 1.13 -0.63 13.33
C PRO A 50 2.45 -1.27 12.87
N SER A 51 3.55 -0.53 12.94
CA SER A 51 4.92 -1.07 12.78
C SER A 51 5.93 -0.26 13.61
N ASP A 52 6.83 -0.94 14.31
CA ASP A 52 7.94 -0.37 15.09
C ASP A 52 7.55 0.87 15.93
N GLY A 53 6.44 0.77 16.67
CA GLY A 53 5.93 1.84 17.54
C GLY A 53 5.29 3.03 16.81
N SER A 54 5.13 2.94 15.48
CA SER A 54 4.42 3.92 14.66
C SER A 54 3.11 3.34 14.12
N LEU A 55 2.14 4.20 13.81
CA LEU A 55 0.90 3.83 13.11
C LEU A 55 0.92 4.41 11.70
N TYR A 56 0.61 3.57 10.72
CA TYR A 56 0.43 3.97 9.34
C TYR A 56 -1.05 3.85 8.98
N SER A 57 -1.62 4.91 8.43
CA SER A 57 -3.04 5.00 8.08
C SER A 57 -3.18 5.27 6.59
N ALA A 58 -3.96 4.45 5.90
CA ALA A 58 -4.32 4.66 4.50
C ALA A 58 -5.84 4.83 4.39
N MET A 59 -6.28 5.99 3.90
CA MET A 59 -7.68 6.37 3.87
C MET A 59 -8.16 6.53 2.43
N SER A 60 -9.22 5.81 2.06
CA SER A 60 -9.80 5.89 0.72
C SER A 60 -10.45 7.24 0.48
N SER A 61 -10.50 7.69 -0.77
CA SER A 61 -11.15 8.96 -1.10
C SER A 61 -12.67 8.86 -0.97
N VAL A 62 -13.29 9.91 -0.48
CA VAL A 62 -14.75 10.16 -0.56
C VAL A 62 -15.00 11.57 -1.07
N THR A 63 -16.26 11.93 -1.32
CA THR A 63 -16.61 13.29 -1.73
C THR A 63 -16.08 14.31 -0.71
N GLY A 64 -15.34 15.31 -1.20
CA GLY A 64 -14.73 16.36 -0.37
C GLY A 64 -13.47 15.96 0.41
N HIS A 65 -13.07 14.68 0.43
CA HIS A 65 -11.90 14.22 1.17
C HIS A 65 -10.97 13.37 0.27
N PRO A 66 -9.81 13.91 -0.14
CA PRO A 66 -8.85 13.15 -0.92
C PRO A 66 -8.30 11.99 -0.08
N GLY A 67 -8.08 10.85 -0.73
CA GLY A 67 -7.45 9.72 -0.06
C GLY A 67 -5.97 9.99 0.20
N SER A 68 -5.40 9.35 1.22
CA SER A 68 -4.00 9.55 1.59
C SER A 68 -3.38 8.32 2.25
N ILE A 69 -2.05 8.21 2.18
CA ILE A 69 -1.25 7.29 2.98
C ILE A 69 -0.40 8.12 3.94
N ARG A 70 -0.44 7.81 5.23
CA ARG A 70 0.14 8.63 6.29
C ARG A 70 0.82 7.80 7.36
N ARG A 71 1.82 8.42 8.02
CA ARG A 71 2.27 8.02 9.36
C ARG A 71 1.57 8.94 10.33
N THR A 72 0.73 8.37 11.18
CA THR A 72 -0.24 9.12 11.99
C THR A 72 0.02 9.05 13.48
N PHE A 73 0.90 8.16 13.93
CA PHE A 73 1.33 8.07 15.31
C PHE A 73 2.77 7.57 15.39
N GLY A 74 3.51 8.01 16.40
CA GLY A 74 4.83 7.48 16.75
C GLY A 74 5.80 8.56 17.22
N SER A 75 7.03 8.15 17.55
CA SER A 75 8.13 9.09 17.87
C SER A 75 8.74 9.73 16.62
N GLN A 76 8.54 9.09 15.46
CA GLN A 76 9.03 9.58 14.18
C GLN A 76 8.15 10.71 13.64
N LYS A 77 8.69 11.50 12.72
CA LYS A 77 7.97 12.58 12.06
C LYS A 77 6.71 12.06 11.35
N LEU A 78 5.60 12.76 11.52
CA LEU A 78 4.38 12.49 10.76
C LEU A 78 4.60 12.84 9.28
N LEU A 79 4.26 11.92 8.38
CA LEU A 79 4.40 12.08 6.93
C LEU A 79 3.11 11.73 6.21
N LYS A 80 2.90 12.31 5.03
CA LYS A 80 1.74 12.02 4.16
C LYS A 80 2.09 11.97 2.69
N THR A 81 1.22 11.40 1.88
CA THR A 81 1.27 11.52 0.42
C THR A 81 0.87 12.92 -0.04
N GLU A 82 1.51 13.45 -1.08
CA GLU A 82 1.01 14.64 -1.78
C GLU A 82 -0.33 14.32 -2.47
N ASN A 83 -1.21 15.32 -2.59
CA ASN A 83 -2.57 15.14 -3.15
C ASN A 83 -2.59 14.59 -4.58
N VAL A 84 -1.54 14.85 -5.37
CA VAL A 84 -1.44 14.44 -6.78
C VAL A 84 -0.93 13.00 -6.95
N TRP A 85 -0.40 12.38 -5.89
CA TRP A 85 0.18 11.04 -5.98
C TRP A 85 -0.87 9.93 -6.00
N LEU A 86 -2.06 10.18 -5.48
CA LEU A 86 -3.16 9.22 -5.41
C LEU A 86 -4.40 9.79 -6.10
N LEU A 87 -4.93 9.08 -7.09
CA LEU A 87 -6.10 9.52 -7.86
C LEU A 87 -7.36 8.77 -7.42
N ASN A 88 -8.16 9.38 -6.54
CA ASN A 88 -9.35 8.76 -5.94
C ASN A 88 -9.12 7.31 -5.45
N PRO A 89 -8.13 7.05 -4.57
CA PRO A 89 -7.77 5.70 -4.19
C PRO A 89 -8.88 5.02 -3.37
N GLN A 90 -9.06 3.72 -3.58
CA GLN A 90 -9.85 2.81 -2.77
C GLN A 90 -8.93 1.70 -2.25
N PHE A 91 -8.63 1.70 -0.95
CA PHE A 91 -7.67 0.77 -0.36
C PHE A 91 -8.26 -0.64 -0.18
N ALA A 92 -7.43 -1.63 -0.45
CA ALA A 92 -7.72 -3.06 -0.40
C ALA A 92 -6.86 -3.81 0.63
N GLY A 93 -5.79 -3.19 1.14
CA GLY A 93 -4.93 -3.78 2.17
C GLY A 93 -3.61 -3.03 2.32
N ALA A 94 -2.82 -3.45 3.30
CA ALA A 94 -1.41 -3.10 3.42
C ALA A 94 -0.65 -4.24 4.10
N ALA A 95 0.65 -4.33 3.86
CA ALA A 95 1.52 -5.33 4.49
C ALA A 95 2.94 -4.79 4.69
N ILE A 96 3.59 -5.23 5.76
CA ILE A 96 5.01 -4.96 6.00
C ILE A 96 5.83 -5.95 5.16
N MET A 97 6.77 -5.45 4.37
CA MET A 97 7.74 -6.26 3.65
C MET A 97 9.02 -6.38 4.49
N PRO A 98 9.24 -7.52 5.18
CA PRO A 98 10.35 -7.66 6.09
C PRO A 98 11.69 -7.59 5.37
N SER A 99 12.72 -7.25 6.12
CA SER A 99 14.10 -7.28 5.64
C SER A 99 15.04 -7.58 6.81
N THR A 100 16.10 -8.33 6.54
CA THR A 100 17.20 -8.54 7.49
C THR A 100 17.86 -7.23 7.92
N LEU A 101 17.81 -6.21 7.06
CA LEU A 101 18.26 -4.87 7.36
C LEU A 101 17.05 -4.01 7.70
N LYS A 102 16.84 -3.71 8.98
CA LYS A 102 15.69 -2.92 9.47
C LYS A 102 15.43 -1.62 8.70
N TYR A 103 16.48 -0.91 8.26
CA TYR A 103 16.32 0.34 7.49
C TYR A 103 15.82 0.14 6.05
N LYS A 104 15.76 -1.10 5.57
CA LYS A 104 15.16 -1.49 4.29
C LYS A 104 13.75 -2.04 4.44
N GLU A 105 13.19 -2.09 5.64
CA GLU A 105 11.80 -2.49 5.85
C GLU A 105 10.86 -1.49 5.14
N GLU A 106 9.91 -2.04 4.40
CA GLU A 106 8.96 -1.26 3.61
C GLU A 106 7.54 -1.63 3.98
N ILE A 107 6.61 -0.72 3.68
CA ILE A 107 5.18 -1.02 3.75
C ILE A 107 4.61 -0.91 2.35
N TYR A 108 3.96 -1.99 1.92
CA TYR A 108 3.20 -2.02 0.67
C TYR A 108 1.74 -1.72 0.97
N PHE A 109 1.14 -0.88 0.14
CA PHE A 109 -0.26 -0.50 0.17
C PHE A 109 -0.91 -0.94 -1.13
N PHE A 110 -2.06 -1.58 -1.01
CA PHE A 110 -2.80 -2.18 -2.11
C PHE A 110 -4.09 -1.39 -2.32
N PHE A 111 -4.31 -0.86 -3.53
CA PHE A 111 -5.46 0.00 -3.80
C PHE A 111 -5.83 0.07 -5.28
N SER A 112 -7.03 0.55 -5.57
CA SER A 112 -7.44 0.95 -6.92
C SER A 112 -7.64 2.46 -7.02
N GLU A 113 -7.10 3.08 -8.06
CA GLU A 113 -7.41 4.45 -8.44
C GLU A 113 -8.66 4.47 -9.32
N LEU A 114 -9.61 5.35 -9.01
CA LEU A 114 -10.87 5.48 -9.76
C LEU A 114 -10.84 6.72 -10.66
N ASN A 115 -10.93 6.50 -11.98
CA ASN A 115 -11.25 7.55 -12.93
C ASN A 115 -12.76 7.81 -12.91
N LYS A 116 -13.19 8.80 -12.13
CA LYS A 116 -14.62 9.15 -11.97
C LYS A 116 -15.28 9.68 -13.25
N THR A 117 -14.49 10.09 -14.24
CA THR A 117 -14.99 10.59 -15.53
C THR A 117 -14.82 9.59 -16.65
N ALA A 118 -14.44 8.34 -16.33
CA ALA A 118 -14.38 7.28 -17.31
C ALA A 118 -15.76 7.04 -17.93
N ARG A 119 -15.79 6.82 -19.24
CA ARG A 119 -17.01 6.39 -19.94
C ARG A 119 -17.38 4.96 -19.57
N VAL A 120 -18.59 4.53 -19.94
CA VAL A 120 -19.11 3.19 -19.63
C VAL A 120 -18.26 2.07 -20.25
N ASP A 121 -17.66 2.34 -21.42
CA ASP A 121 -16.78 1.45 -22.16
C ASP A 121 -15.30 1.59 -21.78
N GLU A 122 -14.94 2.57 -20.95
CA GLU A 122 -13.58 2.77 -20.47
C GLU A 122 -13.33 2.01 -19.17
N GLU A 123 -12.09 1.55 -18.98
CA GLU A 123 -11.64 0.95 -17.74
C GLU A 123 -11.60 1.99 -16.61
N PRO A 124 -12.54 1.96 -15.63
CA PRO A 124 -12.65 3.05 -14.66
C PRO A 124 -11.70 2.87 -13.47
N TYR A 125 -11.26 1.64 -13.21
CA TYR A 125 -10.39 1.30 -12.08
C TYR A 125 -8.99 0.97 -12.57
N ARG A 126 -7.98 1.45 -11.85
CA ARG A 126 -6.59 1.01 -12.01
C ARG A 126 -6.06 0.53 -10.67
N ALA A 127 -5.96 -0.78 -10.49
CA ALA A 127 -5.22 -1.39 -9.38
C ALA A 127 -3.74 -0.99 -9.36
N ARG A 128 -3.24 -0.72 -8.16
CA ARG A 128 -1.90 -0.22 -7.85
C ARG A 128 -1.34 -0.94 -6.62
N ILE A 129 -0.02 -1.06 -6.61
CA ILE A 129 0.76 -1.24 -5.39
C ILE A 129 1.51 0.06 -5.16
N GLY A 130 1.41 0.63 -3.96
CA GLY A 130 2.26 1.72 -3.49
C GLY A 130 3.20 1.22 -2.42
N ARG A 131 4.40 1.79 -2.31
CA ARG A 131 5.36 1.41 -1.28
C ARG A 131 6.03 2.62 -0.65
N ILE A 132 6.42 2.49 0.62
CA ILE A 132 7.22 3.46 1.38
C ILE A 132 8.27 2.72 2.20
N CYS A 133 9.32 3.43 2.61
CA CYS A 133 10.25 2.93 3.62
C CYS A 133 9.80 3.35 5.02
N THR A 134 9.90 2.46 6.01
CA THR A 134 9.48 2.75 7.39
C THR A 134 10.32 3.84 8.05
N VAL A 135 11.59 3.95 7.63
CA VAL A 135 12.59 4.92 8.11
C VAL A 135 12.60 6.27 7.40
N ASP A 136 11.64 6.55 6.51
CA ASP A 136 11.54 7.84 5.80
C ASP A 136 11.36 8.99 6.81
N GLU A 137 12.05 10.10 6.62
CA GLU A 137 12.00 11.28 7.50
C GLU A 137 11.37 12.52 6.84
N GLY A 138 10.90 12.38 5.60
CA GLY A 138 10.45 13.50 4.78
C GLY A 138 11.60 14.23 4.11
N GLY A 139 11.25 15.19 3.26
CA GLY A 139 12.21 16.02 2.53
C GLY A 139 12.67 17.23 3.33
N ILE A 140 13.39 18.12 2.66
CA ILE A 140 13.82 19.40 3.23
C ILE A 140 12.63 20.36 3.40
N LYS A 141 12.82 21.40 4.21
CA LYS A 141 11.80 22.44 4.45
C LYS A 141 11.19 23.02 3.16
N ALA A 142 12.00 23.21 2.12
CA ALA A 142 11.54 23.78 0.85
C ALA A 142 10.78 22.79 -0.05
N LEU A 143 10.91 21.48 0.18
CA LEU A 143 10.41 20.46 -0.73
C LEU A 143 10.12 19.15 0.01
N LEU A 144 8.85 18.74 0.00
CA LEU A 144 8.36 17.50 0.64
C LEU A 144 8.62 17.44 2.15
N ALA A 145 8.65 18.58 2.85
CA ALA A 145 8.98 18.64 4.27
C ALA A 145 8.22 17.60 5.11
N ASP A 146 6.90 17.50 4.96
CA ASP A 146 6.04 16.57 5.70
C ASP A 146 5.46 15.48 4.79
N SER A 147 6.14 15.20 3.68
CA SER A 147 5.67 14.28 2.64
C SER A 147 6.68 13.17 2.42
N TRP A 148 6.21 11.98 2.04
CA TRP A 148 7.09 10.82 1.81
C TRP A 148 8.13 11.11 0.72
N THR A 149 9.39 10.77 0.98
CA THR A 149 10.46 10.83 -0.04
C THR A 149 10.68 9.47 -0.72
N THR A 150 10.08 8.43 -0.15
CA THR A 150 10.19 7.03 -0.59
C THR A 150 8.92 6.47 -1.22
N PHE A 151 7.87 7.31 -1.37
CA PHE A 151 6.63 6.87 -2.00
C PHE A 151 6.83 6.59 -3.48
N MET A 152 6.58 5.35 -3.88
CA MET A 152 6.52 4.93 -5.26
C MET A 152 5.29 4.05 -5.50
N LYS A 153 4.76 4.03 -6.72
CA LYS A 153 3.63 3.18 -7.10
C LYS A 153 3.83 2.48 -8.44
N ALA A 154 3.16 1.35 -8.60
CA ALA A 154 3.20 0.51 -9.79
C ALA A 154 1.79 0.16 -10.26
N ARG A 155 1.58 -0.01 -11.57
CA ARG A 155 0.33 -0.58 -12.10
C ARG A 155 0.32 -2.09 -11.87
N VAL A 156 -0.82 -2.62 -11.44
CA VAL A 156 -1.06 -4.08 -11.30
C VAL A 156 -2.19 -4.50 -12.21
N MET A 157 -1.98 -5.52 -13.04
CA MET A 157 -3.05 -6.12 -13.87
C MET A 157 -3.45 -7.47 -13.29
N CYS A 158 -4.72 -7.83 -13.42
CA CYS A 158 -5.20 -9.21 -13.24
C CYS A 158 -5.98 -9.62 -14.50
N GLY A 159 -5.52 -10.70 -15.15
CA GLY A 159 -5.95 -11.12 -16.48
C GLY A 159 -4.99 -10.75 -17.61
N ALA A 160 -5.19 -11.35 -18.78
CA ALA A 160 -4.38 -11.12 -19.97
C ALA A 160 -4.78 -9.78 -20.62
N GLY A 161 -3.81 -8.88 -20.79
CA GLY A 161 -4.02 -7.51 -21.26
C GLY A 161 -4.61 -7.36 -22.66
N ASN A 162 -4.70 -8.44 -23.44
CA ASN A 162 -5.27 -8.50 -24.79
C ASN A 162 -6.68 -9.12 -24.84
N THR A 163 -7.31 -9.43 -23.70
CA THR A 163 -8.65 -10.03 -23.64
C THR A 163 -9.65 -9.07 -22.98
N GLN A 164 -10.95 -9.27 -23.22
CA GLN A 164 -12.03 -8.52 -22.55
C GLN A 164 -12.18 -8.89 -21.05
N GLN A 165 -11.38 -9.84 -20.54
CA GLN A 165 -11.45 -10.32 -19.16
C GLN A 165 -10.38 -9.65 -18.28
N GLN A 166 -10.41 -8.32 -18.20
CA GLN A 166 -9.54 -7.60 -17.27
C GLN A 166 -10.26 -7.30 -15.95
N TYR A 167 -9.57 -7.58 -14.84
CA TYR A 167 -10.08 -7.38 -13.48
C TYR A 167 -9.23 -6.32 -12.80
N ASN A 168 -9.60 -5.07 -12.98
CA ASN A 168 -8.76 -3.93 -12.61
C ASN A 168 -9.16 -3.24 -11.29
N ASN A 169 -10.21 -3.74 -10.62
CA ASN A 169 -10.69 -3.24 -9.34
C ASN A 169 -10.28 -4.18 -8.19
N MET A 170 -9.18 -3.87 -7.52
CA MET A 170 -8.68 -4.64 -6.38
C MET A 170 -9.57 -4.40 -5.16
N LYS A 171 -10.14 -5.48 -4.62
CA LYS A 171 -11.09 -5.46 -3.49
C LYS A 171 -10.42 -5.77 -2.17
N GLN A 172 -9.50 -6.73 -2.18
CA GLN A 172 -8.72 -7.18 -1.05
C GLN A 172 -7.35 -7.64 -1.53
N ALA A 173 -6.33 -7.50 -0.68
CA ALA A 173 -5.00 -8.04 -0.90
C ALA A 173 -4.51 -8.77 0.36
N VAL A 174 -3.91 -9.93 0.17
CA VAL A 174 -3.33 -10.76 1.23
C VAL A 174 -1.91 -11.10 0.84
N VAL A 175 -0.97 -10.83 1.75
CA VAL A 175 0.44 -11.15 1.56
C VAL A 175 0.80 -12.35 2.41
N LEU A 176 1.44 -13.32 1.77
CA LEU A 176 1.95 -14.54 2.37
C LEU A 176 3.48 -14.56 2.19
N THR A 177 4.23 -14.16 3.21
CA THR A 177 5.70 -14.11 3.15
C THR A 177 6.35 -15.22 3.95
N ALA A 178 7.45 -15.76 3.44
CA ALA A 178 8.30 -16.70 4.17
C ALA A 178 9.18 -15.95 5.18
N GLN A 179 8.71 -15.81 6.43
CA GLN A 179 9.42 -15.18 7.57
C GLN A 179 10.28 -13.95 7.17
N ASP A 180 11.47 -13.77 7.76
CA ASP A 180 12.35 -12.58 7.65
C ASP A 180 12.90 -12.28 6.24
N LYS A 181 12.37 -12.94 5.20
CA LYS A 181 12.74 -12.74 3.81
C LYS A 181 11.65 -11.98 3.08
N ARG A 182 12.09 -11.08 2.19
CA ARG A 182 11.21 -10.43 1.21
C ARG A 182 10.93 -11.37 0.05
N ALA A 183 10.27 -12.48 0.36
CA ALA A 183 9.95 -13.54 -0.57
C ALA A 183 8.58 -14.13 -0.22
N GLY A 184 7.74 -14.38 -1.22
CA GLY A 184 6.40 -14.90 -0.98
C GLY A 184 5.39 -14.56 -2.08
N VAL A 185 4.12 -14.66 -1.74
CA VAL A 185 3.01 -14.49 -2.67
C VAL A 185 2.05 -13.42 -2.19
N LEU A 186 1.71 -12.49 -3.07
CA LEU A 186 0.57 -11.60 -2.93
C LEU A 186 -0.62 -12.23 -3.65
N TYR A 187 -1.71 -12.48 -2.93
CA TYR A 187 -3.01 -12.81 -3.50
C TYR A 187 -3.86 -11.54 -3.53
N GLY A 188 -4.32 -11.14 -4.72
CA GLY A 188 -5.28 -10.06 -4.87
C GLY A 188 -6.63 -10.60 -5.31
N LEU A 189 -7.69 -10.20 -4.62
CA LEU A 189 -9.08 -10.37 -5.05
C LEU A 189 -9.45 -9.16 -5.91
N PHE A 190 -9.83 -9.39 -7.16
CA PHE A 190 -10.19 -8.34 -8.11
C PHE A 190 -11.61 -8.52 -8.61
N SER A 191 -12.28 -7.42 -8.96
CA SER A 191 -13.50 -7.45 -9.73
C SER A 191 -13.34 -6.78 -11.09
N ASN A 192 -14.19 -7.15 -12.04
CA ASN A 192 -14.40 -6.41 -13.28
C ASN A 192 -15.57 -5.41 -13.13
N ALA A 193 -15.94 -4.74 -14.22
CA ALA A 193 -17.02 -3.76 -14.24
C ALA A 193 -18.41 -4.35 -13.94
N TRP A 194 -18.61 -5.65 -14.22
CA TRP A 194 -19.85 -6.38 -13.95
C TRP A 194 -19.91 -7.00 -12.55
N GLY A 195 -18.90 -6.76 -11.71
CA GLY A 195 -18.86 -7.27 -10.34
C GLY A 195 -18.40 -8.73 -10.21
N ARG A 196 -18.05 -9.41 -11.31
CA ARG A 196 -17.44 -10.75 -11.23
C ARG A 196 -16.07 -10.64 -10.59
N THR A 197 -15.79 -11.54 -9.67
CA THR A 197 -14.58 -11.56 -8.86
C THR A 197 -13.67 -12.71 -9.23
N VAL A 198 -12.36 -12.48 -9.21
CA VAL A 198 -11.32 -13.49 -9.42
C VAL A 198 -10.15 -13.23 -8.49
N ILE A 199 -9.28 -14.24 -8.31
CA ILE A 199 -8.04 -14.10 -7.55
C ILE A 199 -6.85 -14.20 -8.49
N CYS A 200 -5.90 -13.29 -8.34
CA CYS A 200 -4.60 -13.34 -9.01
C CYS A 200 -3.50 -13.46 -7.97
N ALA A 201 -2.49 -14.29 -8.25
CA ALA A 201 -1.29 -14.43 -7.43
C ALA A 201 -0.11 -13.68 -8.06
N TYR A 202 0.73 -13.05 -7.26
CA TYR A 202 1.91 -12.29 -7.69
C TYR A 202 3.13 -12.66 -6.84
N SER A 203 4.30 -12.76 -7.47
CA SER A 203 5.59 -12.94 -6.79
C SER A 203 5.97 -11.64 -6.08
N ILE A 204 6.23 -11.70 -4.76
CA ILE A 204 6.72 -10.54 -3.99
C ILE A 204 8.11 -10.13 -4.47
N GLU A 205 8.95 -11.10 -4.85
CA GLU A 205 10.27 -10.89 -5.41
C GLU A 205 10.21 -10.10 -6.72
N ASP A 206 9.27 -10.43 -7.62
CA ASP A 206 9.10 -9.72 -8.89
C ASP A 206 8.62 -8.28 -8.65
N ILE A 207 7.75 -8.08 -7.65
CA ILE A 207 7.27 -6.75 -7.25
C ILE A 207 8.44 -5.92 -6.70
N ASP A 208 9.25 -6.48 -5.81
CA ASP A 208 10.43 -5.82 -5.24
C ASP A 208 11.45 -5.45 -6.32
N GLN A 209 11.70 -6.39 -7.25
CA GLN A 209 12.56 -6.16 -8.39
C GLN A 209 12.04 -5.01 -9.27
N ALA A 210 10.75 -5.00 -9.61
CA ALA A 210 10.14 -3.94 -10.42
C ALA A 210 10.34 -2.56 -9.79
N PHE A 211 10.10 -2.41 -8.47
CA PHE A 211 10.35 -1.14 -7.79
C PHE A 211 11.84 -0.74 -7.78
N SER A 212 12.73 -1.72 -7.67
CA SER A 212 14.17 -1.49 -7.62
C SER A 212 14.77 -1.11 -8.99
N THR A 213 14.27 -1.71 -10.09
CA THR A 213 14.93 -1.63 -11.39
C THR A 213 14.17 -0.88 -12.48
N SER A 214 12.83 -0.81 -12.43
CA SER A 214 12.02 -0.19 -13.50
C SER A 214 12.38 1.28 -13.72
N LYS A 215 12.04 1.89 -14.85
CA LYS A 215 12.18 3.34 -15.01
C LYS A 215 11.04 4.06 -14.28
N LEU A 216 11.24 5.35 -14.00
CA LEU A 216 10.17 6.20 -13.48
C LEU A 216 9.44 6.86 -14.67
N LYS A 217 8.12 6.74 -14.67
CA LYS A 217 7.28 7.17 -15.78
C LYS A 217 7.43 8.66 -16.05
N GLY A 218 7.79 9.00 -17.29
CA GLY A 218 8.00 10.38 -17.71
C GLY A 218 9.32 11.01 -17.24
N TYR A 219 10.23 10.21 -16.66
CA TYR A 219 11.56 10.66 -16.27
C TYR A 219 12.63 9.89 -17.04
N SER A 220 13.36 10.58 -17.91
CA SER A 220 14.34 9.97 -18.83
C SER A 220 15.80 10.27 -18.49
N SER A 221 16.06 11.23 -17.59
CA SER A 221 17.42 11.61 -17.22
C SER A 221 18.08 10.56 -16.31
N PRO A 222 19.42 10.41 -16.33
CA PRO A 222 20.12 9.57 -15.35
C PRO A 222 19.88 10.04 -13.91
N PHE A 223 19.89 9.10 -12.97
CA PHE A 223 19.89 9.44 -11.54
C PHE A 223 21.29 9.90 -11.11
N VAL A 224 21.34 10.85 -10.19
CA VAL A 224 22.58 11.28 -9.55
C VAL A 224 22.65 10.64 -8.16
N GLY A 225 23.69 9.85 -7.89
CA GLY A 225 23.84 9.14 -6.63
C GLY A 225 22.83 8.01 -6.45
N SER A 226 22.17 7.95 -5.29
CA SER A 226 21.18 6.93 -4.99
C SER A 226 19.91 7.12 -5.81
N ARG A 227 19.36 6.02 -6.33
CA ARG A 227 18.09 6.02 -7.06
C ARG A 227 16.97 6.66 -6.20
N PRO A 228 16.22 7.64 -6.73
CA PRO A 228 15.11 8.26 -6.01
C PRO A 228 14.11 7.22 -5.49
N GLY A 229 13.58 7.48 -4.29
CA GLY A 229 12.56 6.65 -3.68
C GLY A 229 13.08 5.42 -2.92
N MET A 230 14.37 5.06 -3.02
CA MET A 230 14.94 3.92 -2.30
C MET A 230 15.13 4.20 -0.80
N CYS A 231 15.09 3.15 0.03
CA CYS A 231 15.34 3.30 1.46
C CYS A 231 16.80 3.66 1.73
N VAL A 232 17.01 4.73 2.50
CA VAL A 232 18.33 5.22 2.88
C VAL A 232 18.47 5.22 4.40
N ARG A 233 19.64 4.82 4.89
CA ARG A 233 19.95 4.84 6.32
C ARG A 233 19.99 6.29 6.82
N LYS A 234 19.39 6.54 7.98
CA LYS A 234 19.28 7.87 8.63
C LYS A 234 20.58 8.69 8.70
N ASN A 235 21.74 8.04 8.88
CA ASN A 235 23.04 8.72 9.01
C ASN A 235 23.94 8.61 7.76
N SER A 236 23.37 8.29 6.59
CA SER A 236 24.16 8.16 5.36
C SER A 236 24.58 9.54 4.85
N THR A 237 25.89 9.82 4.84
CA THR A 237 26.46 11.04 4.24
C THR A 237 26.46 11.02 2.70
N THR A 238 26.19 9.85 2.10
CA THR A 238 26.10 9.64 0.66
C THR A 238 24.68 9.91 0.15
N GLY A 239 24.39 11.18 -0.18
CA GLY A 239 23.27 11.58 -1.04
C GLY A 239 21.85 11.24 -0.55
N GLY A 240 21.64 11.09 0.76
CA GLY A 240 20.39 10.60 1.35
C GLY A 240 19.46 11.70 1.84
N HIS A 241 18.17 11.58 1.52
CA HIS A 241 17.02 12.37 2.01
C HIS A 241 16.92 13.84 1.56
N ASN A 242 18.04 14.56 1.40
CA ASN A 242 18.00 16.02 1.17
C ASN A 242 18.46 16.49 -0.21
N ASP A 243 18.77 15.56 -1.13
CA ASP A 243 19.08 15.95 -2.51
C ASP A 243 17.81 16.47 -3.21
N ILE A 244 17.78 17.79 -3.41
CA ILE A 244 16.68 18.52 -4.05
C ILE A 244 16.32 17.91 -5.41
N LYS A 245 17.30 17.40 -6.17
CA LYS A 245 17.03 16.77 -7.46
C LYS A 245 16.21 15.50 -7.28
N ASN A 246 16.65 14.59 -6.41
CA ASN A 246 15.97 13.33 -6.14
C ASN A 246 14.58 13.55 -5.51
N LEU A 247 14.45 14.53 -4.61
CA LEU A 247 13.16 14.94 -4.05
C LEU A 247 12.21 15.46 -5.14
N GLY A 248 12.73 16.24 -6.10
CA GLY A 248 11.97 16.71 -7.25
C GLY A 248 11.48 15.56 -8.13
N VAL A 249 12.34 14.56 -8.38
CA VAL A 249 11.96 13.36 -9.15
C VAL A 249 10.80 12.63 -8.47
N ILE A 250 10.87 12.36 -7.17
CA ILE A 250 9.78 11.66 -6.46
C ILE A 250 8.49 12.49 -6.41
N ARG A 251 8.60 13.82 -6.25
CA ARG A 251 7.44 14.71 -6.29
C ARG A 251 6.63 14.58 -7.58
N TYR A 252 7.31 14.49 -8.73
CA TYR A 252 6.67 14.56 -10.04
C TYR A 252 6.54 13.20 -10.76
N HIS A 253 7.36 12.22 -10.40
CA HIS A 253 7.45 10.92 -11.07
C HIS A 253 7.44 9.72 -10.08
N PRO A 254 6.42 9.59 -9.21
CA PRO A 254 6.36 8.49 -8.24
C PRO A 254 5.94 7.14 -8.86
N GLU A 255 5.51 7.10 -10.12
CA GLU A 255 5.03 5.88 -10.78
C GLU A 255 6.15 5.21 -11.58
N ILE A 256 6.33 3.90 -11.43
CA ILE A 256 7.24 3.11 -12.27
C ILE A 256 6.59 2.77 -13.63
N GLU A 257 7.41 2.51 -14.65
CA GLU A 257 6.93 2.12 -15.99
C GLU A 257 6.45 0.66 -16.05
N ASP A 258 7.08 -0.23 -15.27
CA ASP A 258 6.77 -1.65 -15.30
C ASP A 258 5.36 -1.92 -14.79
N VAL A 259 4.66 -2.82 -15.47
CA VAL A 259 3.33 -3.28 -15.09
C VAL A 259 3.46 -4.66 -14.46
N ILE A 260 3.08 -4.76 -13.19
CA ILE A 260 3.08 -5.99 -12.41
C ILE A 260 1.94 -6.87 -12.91
N ARG A 261 2.27 -8.11 -13.28
CA ARG A 261 1.36 -9.11 -13.83
C ARG A 261 1.32 -10.34 -12.94
N PRO A 262 0.21 -11.09 -12.93
CA PRO A 262 0.10 -12.25 -12.08
C PRO A 262 0.99 -13.38 -12.60
N VAL A 263 1.34 -14.30 -11.70
CA VAL A 263 1.99 -15.57 -12.05
C VAL A 263 1.11 -16.29 -13.07
N GLY A 264 1.70 -16.78 -14.16
CA GLY A 264 0.97 -17.39 -15.26
C GLY A 264 0.18 -16.42 -16.16
N VAL A 265 0.21 -15.10 -15.88
CA VAL A 265 -0.45 -14.04 -16.66
C VAL A 265 -1.98 -14.23 -16.75
N ALA A 266 -2.56 -14.96 -15.80
CA ALA A 266 -3.99 -15.26 -15.71
C ALA A 266 -4.45 -15.24 -14.25
N PRO A 267 -5.77 -15.14 -13.99
CA PRO A 267 -6.33 -15.47 -12.68
C PRO A 267 -6.06 -16.93 -12.30
N LEU A 268 -6.11 -17.22 -11.01
CA LEU A 268 -6.07 -18.59 -10.51
C LEU A 268 -7.29 -19.36 -11.02
N ASP A 269 -7.03 -20.59 -11.46
CA ASP A 269 -8.08 -21.56 -11.79
C ASP A 269 -8.61 -22.16 -10.48
N LEU A 270 -9.79 -21.71 -10.06
CA LEU A 270 -10.43 -22.11 -8.81
C LEU A 270 -11.54 -23.12 -9.09
N PRO A 271 -11.76 -24.11 -8.22
CA PRO A 271 -12.76 -25.16 -8.43
C PRO A 271 -14.21 -24.68 -8.18
N THR A 272 -14.46 -23.37 -8.17
CA THR A 272 -15.78 -22.77 -7.94
C THR A 272 -16.01 -21.55 -8.82
N ASP A 273 -17.25 -21.38 -9.27
CA ASP A 273 -17.75 -20.19 -9.96
C ASP A 273 -18.43 -19.19 -8.99
N ASP A 274 -18.39 -19.45 -7.68
CA ASP A 274 -19.02 -18.62 -6.67
C ASP A 274 -18.40 -17.21 -6.62
N GLN A 275 -19.23 -16.23 -6.24
CA GLN A 275 -18.76 -14.86 -6.06
C GLN A 275 -17.95 -14.73 -4.77
N ILE A 276 -16.64 -14.68 -4.89
CA ILE A 276 -15.72 -14.50 -3.77
C ILE A 276 -15.81 -13.07 -3.24
N THR A 277 -16.14 -12.93 -1.95
CA THR A 277 -16.22 -11.64 -1.26
C THR A 277 -14.95 -11.31 -0.49
N HIS A 278 -14.29 -12.34 0.06
CA HIS A 278 -13.08 -12.21 0.86
C HIS A 278 -12.15 -13.40 0.64
N ALA A 279 -10.85 -13.19 0.84
CA ALA A 279 -9.85 -14.24 0.86
C ALA A 279 -8.88 -14.05 2.02
N VAL A 280 -8.42 -15.15 2.61
CA VAL A 280 -7.26 -15.18 3.52
C VAL A 280 -6.39 -16.37 3.14
N ALA A 281 -5.08 -16.26 3.38
CA ALA A 281 -4.11 -17.28 3.00
C ALA A 281 -3.23 -17.64 4.19
N ASP A 282 -2.82 -18.90 4.25
CA ASP A 282 -1.92 -19.43 5.26
C ASP A 282 -0.87 -20.38 4.64
N ILE A 283 0.27 -20.55 5.31
CA ILE A 283 1.27 -21.55 4.95
C ILE A 283 1.13 -22.72 5.93
N VAL A 284 0.78 -23.89 5.43
CA VAL A 284 0.57 -25.09 6.24
C VAL A 284 1.66 -26.12 5.96
N LEU A 285 2.26 -26.67 7.01
CA LEU A 285 3.18 -27.80 6.93
C LEU A 285 2.38 -29.10 6.80
N ALA A 286 2.57 -29.83 5.71
CA ALA A 286 1.95 -31.12 5.48
C ALA A 286 2.79 -32.27 6.07
N VAL A 287 2.20 -33.48 6.14
CA VAL A 287 2.83 -34.69 6.72
C VAL A 287 4.07 -35.14 5.95
N ASN A 288 4.21 -34.70 4.70
CA ASN A 288 5.39 -34.96 3.86
C ASN A 288 6.52 -33.93 4.07
N ASP A 289 6.47 -33.14 5.15
CA ASP A 289 7.41 -32.06 5.48
C ASP A 289 7.49 -30.92 4.44
N GLU A 290 6.52 -30.84 3.53
CA GLU A 290 6.40 -29.74 2.56
C GLU A 290 5.42 -28.67 3.05
N HIS A 291 5.72 -27.42 2.69
CA HIS A 291 4.86 -26.28 2.99
C HIS A 291 3.94 -25.99 1.81
N TYR A 292 2.65 -25.81 2.10
CA TYR A 292 1.62 -25.51 1.11
C TYR A 292 0.94 -24.18 1.43
N SER A 293 0.73 -23.35 0.41
CA SER A 293 -0.16 -22.20 0.52
C SER A 293 -1.61 -22.66 0.46
N VAL A 294 -2.36 -22.44 1.53
CA VAL A 294 -3.80 -22.72 1.60
C VAL A 294 -4.56 -21.40 1.52
N LEU A 295 -5.50 -21.31 0.59
CA LEU A 295 -6.33 -20.14 0.38
C LEU A 295 -7.76 -20.45 0.84
N TYR A 296 -8.25 -19.66 1.80
CA TYR A 296 -9.61 -19.74 2.31
C TYR A 296 -10.45 -18.65 1.66
N LEU A 297 -11.58 -19.05 1.05
CA LEU A 297 -12.44 -18.18 0.26
C LEU A 297 -13.77 -17.99 0.99
N GLY A 298 -14.14 -16.73 1.23
CA GLY A 298 -15.48 -16.34 1.70
C GLY A 298 -16.37 -16.01 0.52
N THR A 299 -17.58 -16.57 0.49
CA THR A 299 -18.61 -16.34 -0.54
C THR A 299 -19.84 -15.65 0.03
#